data_AF-A0A2M8QDA8-F1
#
_entry.id   AF-A0A2M8QDA8-F1
#
_cell.length_a   1.000
_cell.length_b   1.000
_cell.length_c   1.000
_cell.angle_alpha   90.00
_cell.angle_beta   90.00
_cell.angle_gamma   90.00
#
_symmetry.space_group_name_H-M   'P 1'
#
loop_
_entity.id
_entity.type
_entity.pdbx_description
1 polymer ?
#
loop_
_entity_poly.entity_id
_entity_poly.type
_entity_poly.pdbx_seq_one_letter_code
_entity_poly.pdbx_strand_id
1 'polypeptide(L)'
;MHRFEDLAQQLIEASLARALGGKLEASEVLRAIVRAIEDAQAGAGAPIIPNHFWVTLNDGDLRALEAARPRLADELSEQARQIMLQMGLRLDAPPRVLLWGAPHVAPHRLQVKARWIAPNLMQADTSATPALAVSLPRRPFLIVDGQRQISLTSTLVRIGRAHDNHVIVDDRRVSRHHLELRWQNDLARFLAVDLNSSGGTRLNGYPIQQCTLEAGDVLSLGGVEIIYGEEFTLQSTTALPPAP
;
A
#
# COMPACT_ATOMS: atom_id res chain seq x y z
N MET A 1 -32.90 -13.60 30.69
CA MET A 1 -31.97 -12.44 30.70
C MET A 1 -30.51 -12.83 30.94
N HIS A 2 -30.14 -14.13 31.00
CA HIS A 2 -28.76 -14.57 31.31
C HIS A 2 -27.80 -14.72 30.10
N ARG A 3 -28.29 -14.80 28.85
CA ARG A 3 -27.43 -14.96 27.66
C ARG A 3 -26.53 -13.76 27.35
N PHE A 4 -26.89 -12.57 27.83
CA PHE A 4 -26.12 -11.34 27.60
C PHE A 4 -24.99 -11.18 28.63
N GLU A 5 -25.16 -11.73 29.82
CA GLU A 5 -24.15 -11.73 30.88
C GLU A 5 -23.03 -12.72 30.56
N ASP A 6 -23.35 -13.91 30.04
CA ASP A 6 -22.34 -14.90 29.62
C ASP A 6 -21.43 -14.37 28.47
N LEU A 7 -22.02 -13.63 27.53
CA LEU A 7 -21.29 -13.00 26.41
C LEU A 7 -20.45 -11.82 26.87
N ALA A 8 -20.95 -11.01 27.81
CA ALA A 8 -20.18 -9.91 28.41
C ALA A 8 -18.98 -10.45 29.21
N GLN A 9 -19.16 -11.55 29.93
CA GLN A 9 -18.10 -12.18 30.72
C GLN A 9 -17.03 -12.83 29.82
N GLN A 10 -17.41 -13.49 28.72
CA GLN A 10 -16.47 -14.01 27.72
C GLN A 10 -15.66 -12.91 27.01
N LEU A 11 -16.27 -11.75 26.75
CA LEU A 11 -15.59 -10.60 26.14
C LEU A 11 -14.59 -9.93 27.10
N ILE A 12 -14.86 -9.97 28.41
CA ILE A 12 -13.95 -9.45 29.45
C ILE A 12 -12.79 -10.44 29.70
N GLU A 13 -13.04 -11.74 29.75
CA GLU A 13 -11.97 -12.75 29.90
C GLU A 13 -11.04 -12.81 28.68
N ALA A 14 -11.57 -12.69 27.46
CA ALA A 14 -10.79 -12.68 26.22
C ALA A 14 -9.99 -11.38 25.99
N SER A 15 -10.32 -10.30 26.71
CA SER A 15 -9.56 -9.04 26.70
C SER A 15 -8.52 -8.99 27.83
N LEU A 16 -8.78 -9.64 28.98
CA LEU A 16 -7.81 -9.80 30.07
C LEU A 16 -6.69 -10.82 29.76
N ALA A 17 -7.00 -11.93 29.06
CA ALA A 17 -5.98 -12.89 28.60
C ALA A 17 -4.97 -12.24 27.61
N ARG A 18 -5.39 -11.19 26.91
CA ARG A 18 -4.59 -10.44 25.92
C ARG A 18 -3.57 -9.49 26.56
N ALA A 19 -3.77 -9.13 27.82
CA ALA A 19 -2.86 -8.26 28.58
C ALA A 19 -1.71 -9.02 29.26
N LEU A 20 -1.69 -10.37 29.18
CA LEU A 20 -0.78 -11.23 29.93
C LEU A 20 0.01 -12.22 29.02
N GLY A 21 0.58 -11.74 27.90
CA GLY A 21 1.66 -12.45 27.21
C GLY A 21 1.26 -13.61 26.28
N GLY A 22 0.11 -13.54 25.62
CA GLY A 22 -0.28 -14.52 24.60
C GLY A 22 0.59 -14.40 23.34
N LYS A 23 1.17 -15.52 22.88
CA LYS A 23 1.96 -15.59 21.64
C LYS A 23 1.08 -15.22 20.44
N LEU A 24 1.61 -14.42 19.52
CA LEU A 24 0.90 -14.07 18.29
C LEU A 24 0.66 -15.33 17.44
N GLU A 25 -0.59 -15.58 17.06
CA GLU A 25 -0.95 -16.73 16.23
C GLU A 25 -1.14 -16.38 14.75
N ALA A 26 -0.90 -17.35 13.86
CA ALA A 26 -1.18 -17.21 12.43
C ALA A 26 -2.64 -16.87 12.11
N SER A 27 -3.58 -17.30 12.96
CA SER A 27 -5.01 -16.98 12.82
C SER A 27 -5.30 -15.49 12.98
N GLU A 28 -4.46 -14.78 13.74
CA GLU A 28 -4.54 -13.33 13.92
C GLU A 28 -4.01 -12.60 12.68
N VAL A 29 -2.91 -13.09 12.09
CA VAL A 29 -2.38 -12.57 10.83
C VAL A 29 -3.42 -12.72 9.71
N LEU A 30 -4.05 -13.91 9.59
CA LEU A 30 -5.10 -14.13 8.60
C LEU A 30 -6.29 -13.20 8.81
N ARG A 31 -6.77 -13.04 10.06
CA ARG A 31 -7.88 -12.10 10.36
C ARG A 31 -7.54 -10.68 9.97
N ALA A 32 -6.31 -10.24 10.18
CA ALA A 32 -5.88 -8.91 9.77
C ALA A 32 -5.83 -8.75 8.25
N ILE A 33 -5.43 -9.80 7.52
CA ILE A 33 -5.48 -9.82 6.04
C ILE A 33 -6.93 -9.73 5.56
N VAL A 34 -7.84 -10.52 6.14
CA VAL A 34 -9.28 -10.48 5.80
C VAL A 34 -9.86 -9.08 6.03
N ARG A 35 -9.55 -8.47 7.17
CA ARG A 35 -9.96 -7.10 7.45
C ARG A 35 -9.42 -6.11 6.40
N ALA A 36 -8.16 -6.25 5.99
CA ALA A 36 -7.59 -5.40 4.95
C ALA A 36 -8.26 -5.60 3.58
N ILE A 37 -8.75 -6.80 3.27
CA ILE A 37 -9.56 -7.07 2.07
C ILE A 37 -10.91 -6.35 2.17
N GLU A 38 -11.60 -6.47 3.31
CA GLU A 38 -12.89 -5.81 3.55
C GLU A 38 -12.77 -4.27 3.48
N ASP A 39 -11.73 -3.72 4.11
CA ASP A 39 -11.46 -2.27 4.10
C ASP A 39 -11.19 -1.76 2.67
N ALA A 40 -10.50 -2.54 1.83
CA ALA A 40 -10.25 -2.20 0.43
C ALA A 40 -11.55 -2.17 -0.41
N GLN A 41 -12.54 -2.99 -0.06
CA GLN A 41 -13.84 -3.02 -0.73
C GLN A 41 -14.74 -1.85 -0.32
N ALA A 42 -14.62 -1.36 0.92
CA ALA A 42 -15.46 -0.30 1.47
C ALA A 42 -15.04 1.13 1.04
N GLY A 43 -13.94 1.29 0.33
CA GLY A 43 -13.39 2.59 -0.08
C GLY A 43 -14.28 3.34 -1.11
N ALA A 44 -14.20 4.68 -1.11
CA ALA A 44 -15.00 5.56 -1.97
C ALA A 44 -14.59 5.58 -3.48
N GLY A 45 -13.89 4.55 -3.97
CA GLY A 45 -13.42 4.42 -5.36
C GLY A 45 -13.85 3.09 -5.97
N ALA A 46 -13.44 2.82 -7.22
CA ALA A 46 -13.62 1.49 -7.79
C ALA A 46 -12.94 0.45 -6.86
N PRO A 47 -13.62 -0.64 -6.48
CA PRO A 47 -13.05 -1.61 -5.54
C PRO A 47 -11.84 -2.28 -6.17
N ILE A 48 -10.65 -1.87 -5.73
CA ILE A 48 -9.39 -2.48 -6.11
C ILE A 48 -9.23 -3.75 -5.28
N ILE A 49 -9.16 -4.90 -5.94
CA ILE A 49 -8.96 -6.18 -5.26
C ILE A 49 -7.45 -6.36 -5.01
N PRO A 50 -6.95 -6.21 -3.77
CA PRO A 50 -5.51 -6.29 -3.52
C PRO A 50 -4.98 -7.70 -3.80
N ASN A 51 -3.76 -7.78 -4.30
CA ASN A 51 -3.07 -9.04 -4.57
C ASN A 51 -1.69 -9.14 -3.89
N HIS A 52 -1.25 -8.11 -3.19
CA HIS A 52 -0.07 -8.15 -2.32
C HIS A 52 -0.44 -7.66 -0.93
N PHE A 53 -0.12 -8.46 0.08
CA PHE A 53 -0.37 -8.18 1.48
C PHE A 53 0.97 -8.17 2.20
N TRP A 54 1.42 -6.97 2.57
CA TRP A 54 2.61 -6.81 3.37
C TRP A 54 2.26 -6.81 4.84
N VAL A 55 2.63 -7.89 5.53
CA VAL A 55 2.40 -8.06 6.96
C VAL A 55 3.70 -7.70 7.68
N THR A 56 3.68 -6.56 8.35
CA THR A 56 4.78 -6.12 9.21
C THR A 56 4.52 -6.58 10.65
N LEU A 57 5.50 -7.26 11.24
CA LEU A 57 5.44 -7.89 12.56
C LEU A 57 6.66 -7.47 13.38
N ASN A 58 6.61 -7.67 14.70
CA ASN A 58 7.83 -7.62 15.49
C ASN A 58 8.80 -8.75 15.08
N ASP A 59 10.11 -8.49 15.12
CA ASP A 59 11.15 -9.49 14.75
C ASP A 59 11.09 -10.77 15.60
N GLY A 60 10.72 -10.67 16.88
CA GLY A 60 10.56 -11.81 17.77
C GLY A 60 9.37 -12.68 17.37
N ASP A 61 8.23 -12.04 17.08
CA ASP A 61 7.01 -12.74 16.70
C ASP A 61 7.12 -13.41 15.34
N LEU A 62 7.73 -12.73 14.36
CA LEU A 62 7.97 -13.31 13.05
C LEU A 62 8.84 -14.56 13.16
N ARG A 63 9.96 -14.49 13.89
CA ARG A 63 10.83 -15.65 14.11
C ARG A 63 10.11 -16.80 14.81
N ALA A 64 9.28 -16.51 15.81
CA ALA A 64 8.50 -17.52 16.51
C ALA A 64 7.47 -18.20 15.59
N LEU A 65 6.80 -17.42 14.75
CA LEU A 65 5.83 -17.88 13.77
C LEU A 65 6.47 -18.75 12.68
N GLU A 66 7.59 -18.31 12.10
CA GLU A 66 8.33 -19.04 11.07
C GLU A 66 8.95 -20.33 11.61
N ALA A 67 9.45 -20.31 12.85
CA ALA A 67 9.97 -21.51 13.51
C ALA A 67 8.88 -22.58 13.71
N ALA A 68 7.65 -22.15 14.04
CA ALA A 68 6.51 -23.05 14.18
C ALA A 68 5.93 -23.49 12.82
N ARG A 69 5.99 -22.62 11.80
CA ARG A 69 5.41 -22.82 10.47
C ARG A 69 6.32 -22.26 9.38
N PRO A 70 7.26 -23.06 8.85
CA PRO A 70 8.24 -22.60 7.86
C PRO A 70 7.65 -22.13 6.52
N ARG A 71 6.39 -22.49 6.21
CA ARG A 71 5.67 -22.08 4.98
C ARG A 71 4.50 -21.14 5.25
N LEU A 72 4.55 -20.41 6.37
CA LEU A 72 3.44 -19.57 6.82
C LEU A 72 2.97 -18.58 5.75
N ALA A 73 3.89 -17.93 5.04
CA ALA A 73 3.54 -16.96 3.99
C ALA A 73 2.74 -17.60 2.85
N ASP A 74 3.12 -18.80 2.39
CA ASP A 74 2.42 -19.54 1.34
C ASP A 74 1.05 -20.03 1.83
N GLU A 75 0.97 -20.54 3.06
CA GLU A 75 -0.27 -20.97 3.70
C GLU A 75 -1.28 -19.81 3.82
N LEU A 76 -0.82 -18.65 4.30
CA LEU A 76 -1.63 -17.44 4.40
C LEU A 76 -2.07 -16.94 3.02
N SER A 77 -1.20 -17.02 2.02
CA SER A 77 -1.53 -16.64 0.64
C SER A 77 -2.66 -17.50 0.08
N GLU A 78 -2.58 -18.82 0.26
CA GLU A 78 -3.62 -19.74 -0.20
C GLU A 78 -4.93 -19.56 0.58
N GLN A 79 -4.86 -19.37 1.91
CA GLN A 79 -6.04 -19.09 2.72
C GLN A 79 -6.71 -17.78 2.32
N ALA A 80 -5.95 -16.71 2.11
CA ALA A 80 -6.46 -15.43 1.62
C ALA A 80 -7.15 -15.61 0.25
N ARG A 81 -6.53 -16.37 -0.67
CA ARG A 81 -7.13 -16.69 -1.98
C ARG A 81 -8.48 -17.38 -1.85
N GLN A 82 -8.58 -18.40 -0.99
CA GLN A 82 -9.83 -19.13 -0.77
C GLN A 82 -10.93 -18.22 -0.22
N ILE A 83 -10.60 -17.37 0.76
CA ILE A 83 -11.55 -16.42 1.34
C ILE A 83 -12.02 -15.41 0.29
N MET A 84 -11.10 -14.83 -0.49
CA MET A 84 -11.45 -13.87 -1.54
C MET A 84 -12.37 -14.50 -2.60
N LEU A 85 -12.12 -15.76 -2.99
CA LEU A 85 -13.00 -16.49 -3.91
C LEU A 85 -14.37 -16.80 -3.30
N GLN A 86 -14.43 -17.15 -2.01
CA GLN A 86 -15.69 -17.36 -1.29
C GLN A 86 -16.52 -16.07 -1.17
N MET A 87 -15.86 -14.92 -1.06
CA MET A 87 -16.48 -13.60 -1.13
C MET A 87 -16.98 -13.23 -2.55
N GLY A 88 -16.71 -14.07 -3.56
CA GLY A 88 -17.11 -13.83 -4.95
C GLY A 88 -16.20 -12.86 -5.71
N LEU A 89 -15.01 -12.56 -5.19
CA LEU A 89 -14.07 -11.63 -5.82
C LEU A 89 -13.40 -12.27 -7.04
N ARG A 90 -13.29 -11.51 -8.13
CA ARG A 90 -12.50 -11.90 -9.31
C ARG A 90 -11.05 -11.49 -9.12
N LEU A 91 -10.15 -12.47 -9.14
CA LEU A 91 -8.73 -12.26 -8.89
C LEU A 91 -7.97 -12.17 -10.21
N ASP A 92 -7.47 -10.99 -10.56
CA ASP A 92 -6.62 -10.82 -11.75
C ASP A 92 -5.21 -11.39 -11.54
N ALA A 93 -4.82 -11.62 -10.30
CA ALA A 93 -3.57 -12.29 -9.92
C ALA A 93 -3.77 -13.06 -8.60
N PRO A 94 -3.00 -14.14 -8.35
CA PRO A 94 -3.03 -14.81 -7.05
C PRO A 94 -2.54 -13.87 -5.95
N PRO A 95 -3.21 -13.82 -4.79
CA PRO A 95 -2.78 -12.99 -3.68
C PRO A 95 -1.46 -13.53 -3.11
N ARG A 96 -0.56 -12.62 -2.78
CA ARG A 96 0.75 -12.92 -2.19
C ARG A 96 0.85 -12.25 -0.83
N VAL A 97 1.01 -13.06 0.20
CA VAL A 97 1.31 -12.61 1.54
C VAL A 97 2.81 -12.64 1.72
N LEU A 98 3.36 -11.52 2.18
CA LEU A 98 4.77 -11.40 2.44
C LEU A 98 4.92 -10.90 3.88
N LEU A 99 5.80 -11.55 4.64
CA LEU A 99 6.00 -11.30 6.07
C LEU A 99 7.33 -10.57 6.27
N TRP A 100 7.33 -9.54 7.11
CA TRP A 100 8.55 -8.83 7.48
C TRP A 100 8.61 -8.50 8.95
N GLY A 101 9.80 -8.70 9.51
CA GLY A 101 10.16 -8.28 10.86
C GLY A 101 10.56 -6.81 10.86
N ALA A 102 10.09 -6.10 11.87
CA ALA A 102 10.42 -4.72 12.12
C ALA A 102 10.61 -4.47 13.63
N PRO A 103 11.76 -3.92 14.06
CA PRO A 103 12.05 -3.70 15.48
C PRO A 103 11.17 -2.61 16.11
N HIS A 104 10.62 -1.71 15.29
CA HIS A 104 9.75 -0.63 15.73
C HIS A 104 8.30 -1.07 15.96
N VAL A 105 7.91 -2.25 15.49
CA VAL A 105 6.58 -2.81 15.76
C VAL A 105 6.60 -3.43 17.15
N ALA A 106 5.69 -2.99 18.01
CA ALA A 106 5.57 -3.55 19.36
C ALA A 106 5.28 -5.06 19.31
N PRO A 107 5.80 -5.87 20.25
CA PRO A 107 5.47 -7.29 20.32
C PRO A 107 3.96 -7.54 20.36
N HIS A 108 3.53 -8.61 19.70
CA HIS A 108 2.14 -9.01 19.51
C HIS A 108 1.30 -8.00 18.71
N ARG A 109 1.93 -7.04 18.04
CA ARG A 109 1.28 -6.15 17.07
C ARG A 109 1.71 -6.52 15.67
N LEU A 110 0.78 -6.26 14.75
CA LEU A 110 0.98 -6.45 13.32
C LEU A 110 0.33 -5.30 12.58
N GLN A 111 0.87 -5.00 11.40
CA GLN A 111 0.26 -4.08 10.45
C GLN A 111 0.15 -4.81 9.11
N VAL A 112 -0.98 -4.63 8.42
CA VAL A 112 -1.18 -5.19 7.08
C VAL A 112 -1.36 -4.03 6.12
N LYS A 113 -0.46 -3.93 5.14
CA LYS A 113 -0.65 -3.08 3.97
C LYS A 113 -1.10 -3.95 2.81
N ALA A 114 -2.36 -3.80 2.42
CA ALA A 114 -2.90 -4.40 1.21
C ALA A 114 -2.66 -3.46 0.02
N ARG A 115 -2.15 -4.01 -1.08
CA ARG A 115 -1.90 -3.29 -2.32
C ARG A 115 -2.34 -4.13 -3.50
N TRP A 116 -2.85 -3.47 -4.52
CA TRP A 116 -2.92 -4.06 -5.85
C TRP A 116 -1.65 -3.70 -6.61
N ILE A 117 -0.99 -4.74 -7.06
CA ILE A 117 0.15 -4.71 -7.96
C ILE A 117 -0.34 -5.28 -9.27
N ALA A 118 -0.36 -4.48 -10.33
CA ALA A 118 -0.84 -4.94 -11.63
C ALA A 118 -0.10 -6.23 -12.04
N PRO A 119 -0.80 -7.32 -12.38
CA PRO A 119 -0.16 -8.50 -12.95
C PRO A 119 0.43 -8.09 -14.29
N ASN A 120 1.76 -7.97 -14.33
CA ASN A 120 2.59 -7.63 -15.48
C ASN A 120 1.84 -6.90 -16.60
N LEU A 121 1.66 -5.59 -16.47
CA LEU A 121 1.20 -4.75 -17.58
C LEU A 121 2.29 -4.71 -18.66
N MET A 122 2.41 -5.81 -19.41
CA MET A 122 2.97 -5.77 -20.75
C MET A 122 2.03 -4.87 -21.57
N GLN A 123 2.60 -3.78 -22.09
CA GLN A 123 1.99 -2.89 -23.10
C GLN A 123 0.85 -1.99 -22.59
N ALA A 124 1.20 -0.98 -21.78
CA ALA A 124 0.73 0.36 -22.14
C ALA A 124 1.85 0.98 -22.97
N ASP A 125 1.58 1.22 -24.25
CA ASP A 125 2.54 1.62 -25.26
C ASP A 125 3.54 2.66 -24.73
N THR A 126 4.83 2.40 -24.95
CA THR A 126 5.95 3.32 -24.71
C THR A 126 5.92 4.58 -25.60
N SER A 127 4.76 4.84 -26.23
CA SER A 127 4.49 5.90 -27.18
C SER A 127 3.37 6.81 -26.67
N ALA A 128 3.32 7.08 -25.36
CA ALA A 128 2.50 8.19 -24.87
C ALA A 128 3.25 9.51 -25.15
N THR A 129 2.85 10.17 -26.24
CA THR A 129 3.04 11.59 -26.54
C THR A 129 2.82 12.41 -25.24
N PRO A 130 3.59 13.48 -24.97
CA PRO A 130 3.40 14.28 -23.74
C PRO A 130 1.92 14.68 -23.61
N ALA A 131 1.25 14.12 -22.61
CA ALA A 131 -0.17 14.33 -22.38
C ALA A 131 -0.39 15.74 -21.82
N LEU A 132 -1.33 16.44 -22.45
CA LEU A 132 -1.90 17.72 -22.06
C LEU A 132 -2.10 17.80 -20.53
N ALA A 133 -1.95 18.98 -19.93
CA ALA A 133 -2.22 19.18 -18.51
C ALA A 133 -3.65 18.68 -18.17
N VAL A 134 -3.74 17.61 -17.39
CA VAL A 134 -5.01 17.03 -16.94
C VAL A 134 -5.22 17.45 -15.49
N SER A 135 -6.43 17.91 -15.15
CA SER A 135 -6.81 18.10 -13.75
C SER A 135 -6.98 16.74 -13.10
N LEU A 136 -5.94 16.24 -12.45
CA LEU A 136 -6.00 14.99 -11.70
C LEU A 136 -6.80 15.17 -10.40
N PRO A 137 -7.67 14.22 -10.04
CA PRO A 137 -8.36 14.25 -8.76
C PRO A 137 -7.34 14.11 -7.63
N ARG A 138 -7.68 14.63 -6.44
CA ARG A 138 -6.84 14.54 -5.21
C ARG A 138 -5.51 15.31 -5.26
N ARG A 139 -5.27 16.09 -6.33
CA ARG A 139 -4.09 16.98 -6.50
C ARG A 139 -2.79 16.33 -6.00
N PRO A 140 -2.39 15.22 -6.63
CA PRO A 140 -1.22 14.46 -6.19
C PRO A 140 0.06 15.28 -6.33
N PHE A 141 1.01 15.06 -5.42
CA PHE A 141 2.32 15.69 -5.42
C PHE A 141 3.40 14.75 -4.91
N LEU A 142 4.65 15.07 -5.21
CA LEU A 142 5.83 14.40 -4.66
C LEU A 142 6.62 15.37 -3.79
N ILE A 143 7.15 14.90 -2.67
CA ILE A 143 8.17 15.58 -1.90
C ILE A 143 9.50 14.89 -2.20
N VAL A 144 10.41 15.61 -2.86
CA VAL A 144 11.74 15.15 -3.26
C VAL A 144 12.79 15.82 -2.38
N ASP A 145 13.79 15.05 -1.93
CA ASP A 145 14.87 15.51 -1.04
C ASP A 145 14.38 16.16 0.26
N GLY A 146 13.17 15.78 0.71
CA GLY A 146 12.52 16.30 1.92
C GLY A 146 12.10 17.78 1.87
N GLN A 147 12.33 18.48 0.76
CA GLN A 147 12.13 19.94 0.67
C GLN A 147 11.37 20.37 -0.59
N ARG A 148 11.54 19.67 -1.72
CA ARG A 148 10.97 20.07 -3.01
C ARG A 148 9.62 19.41 -3.23
N GLN A 149 8.54 20.17 -3.09
CA GLN A 149 7.20 19.71 -3.45
C GLN A 149 6.95 19.94 -4.95
N ILE A 150 6.57 18.88 -5.67
CA ILE A 150 6.29 18.91 -7.11
C ILE A 150 4.88 18.38 -7.34
N SER A 151 3.97 19.24 -7.80
CA SER A 151 2.62 18.84 -8.19
C SER A 151 2.64 17.96 -9.44
N LEU A 152 1.90 16.86 -9.40
CA LEU A 152 1.73 15.96 -10.54
C LEU A 152 0.51 16.43 -11.35
N THR A 153 0.76 16.97 -12.54
CA THR A 153 -0.27 17.55 -13.43
C THR A 153 -0.41 16.82 -14.76
N SER A 154 0.37 15.76 -14.96
CA SER A 154 0.32 14.90 -16.14
C SER A 154 -0.03 13.47 -15.76
N THR A 155 -0.68 12.76 -16.68
CA THR A 155 -1.03 11.34 -16.52
C THR A 155 0.19 10.43 -16.63
N LEU A 156 1.33 10.93 -17.13
CA LEU A 156 2.59 10.20 -17.22
C LEU A 156 3.73 11.08 -16.68
N VAL A 157 4.39 10.63 -15.64
CA VAL A 157 5.49 11.38 -14.99
C VAL A 157 6.71 10.48 -14.92
N ARG A 158 7.82 10.95 -15.49
CA ARG A 158 9.12 10.25 -15.45
C ARG A 158 10.02 10.83 -14.38
N ILE A 159 10.68 9.95 -13.64
CA ILE A 159 11.54 10.27 -12.51
C ILE A 159 12.90 9.60 -12.73
N GLY A 160 13.96 10.36 -12.58
CA GLY A 160 15.33 9.86 -12.70
C GLY A 160 16.35 10.98 -12.65
N ARG A 161 17.64 10.63 -12.78
CA ARG A 161 18.72 11.64 -12.73
C ARG A 161 18.98 12.38 -14.05
N ALA A 162 18.44 11.89 -15.16
CA ALA A 162 18.61 12.58 -16.45
C ALA A 162 17.70 13.81 -16.52
N HIS A 163 18.16 14.88 -17.19
CA HIS A 163 17.46 16.17 -17.26
C HIS A 163 16.23 16.17 -18.19
N ASP A 164 16.01 15.09 -18.94
CA ASP A 164 14.82 14.87 -19.77
C ASP A 164 13.64 14.26 -18.98
N ASN A 165 13.82 13.99 -17.68
CA ASN A 165 12.74 13.58 -16.80
C ASN A 165 11.91 14.78 -16.33
N HIS A 166 10.64 14.51 -16.02
CA HIS A 166 9.74 15.50 -15.42
C HIS A 166 10.16 15.84 -13.99
N VAL A 167 10.63 14.83 -13.24
CA VAL A 167 11.17 14.97 -11.89
C VAL A 167 12.62 14.54 -11.89
N ILE A 168 13.51 15.49 -11.65
CA ILE A 168 14.96 15.27 -11.67
C ILE A 168 15.46 15.04 -10.24
N VAL A 169 16.01 13.86 -10.02
CA VAL A 169 16.67 13.45 -8.77
C VAL A 169 18.16 13.32 -9.05
N ASP A 170 18.93 14.36 -8.74
CA ASP A 170 20.37 14.42 -9.04
C ASP A 170 21.20 13.64 -8.01
N ASP A 171 21.08 12.31 -8.08
CA ASP A 171 21.88 11.38 -7.28
C ASP A 171 22.42 10.25 -8.16
N ARG A 172 23.69 9.88 -7.95
CA ARG A 172 24.39 8.84 -8.73
C ARG A 172 23.79 7.45 -8.55
N ARG A 173 23.10 7.20 -7.42
CA ARG A 173 22.42 5.94 -7.12
C ARG A 173 21.11 5.78 -7.90
N VAL A 174 20.57 6.88 -8.42
CA VAL A 174 19.34 6.88 -9.21
C VAL A 174 19.68 6.67 -10.69
N SER A 175 19.06 5.69 -11.35
CA SER A 175 19.12 5.52 -12.81
C SER A 175 18.73 6.78 -13.58
N ARG A 176 19.25 6.92 -14.81
CA ARG A 176 18.89 8.03 -15.72
C ARG A 176 17.38 8.15 -15.90
N HIS A 177 16.73 7.02 -16.17
CA HIS A 177 15.28 6.85 -16.19
C HIS A 177 15.00 5.72 -15.21
N HIS A 178 14.45 6.04 -14.03
CA HIS A 178 14.36 5.10 -12.92
C HIS A 178 12.95 4.59 -12.72
N LEU A 179 11.98 5.50 -12.69
CA LEU A 179 10.60 5.23 -12.31
C LEU A 179 9.67 6.03 -13.21
N GLU A 180 8.56 5.42 -13.61
CA GLU A 180 7.47 6.09 -14.30
C GLU A 180 6.20 6.00 -13.45
N LEU A 181 5.51 7.12 -13.23
CA LEU A 181 4.19 7.16 -12.64
C LEU A 181 3.16 7.27 -13.76
N ARG A 182 2.20 6.33 -13.78
CA ARG A 182 1.13 6.25 -14.79
C ARG A 182 -0.21 6.38 -14.11
N TRP A 183 -0.96 7.43 -14.44
CA TRP A 183 -2.31 7.62 -13.94
C TRP A 183 -3.25 6.53 -14.46
N GLN A 184 -3.94 5.85 -13.55
CA GLN A 184 -4.95 4.84 -13.84
C GLN A 184 -6.33 5.47 -13.62
N ASN A 185 -7.07 5.74 -14.71
CA ASN A 185 -8.36 6.45 -14.67
C ASN A 185 -9.44 5.67 -13.91
N ASP A 186 -9.46 4.36 -14.09
CA ASP A 186 -10.34 3.40 -13.42
C ASP A 186 -10.11 3.37 -11.90
N LEU A 187 -8.85 3.44 -11.48
CA LEU A 187 -8.47 3.39 -10.07
C LEU A 187 -8.43 4.77 -9.41
N ALA A 188 -8.45 5.83 -10.20
CA ALA A 188 -8.18 7.20 -9.79
C ALA A 188 -6.90 7.32 -8.92
N ARG A 189 -5.83 6.62 -9.33
CA ARG A 189 -4.54 6.55 -8.63
C ARG A 189 -3.38 6.46 -9.61
N PHE A 190 -2.19 6.83 -9.13
CA PHE A 190 -0.95 6.55 -9.86
C PHE A 190 -0.48 5.11 -9.66
N LEU A 191 -0.06 4.48 -10.75
CA LEU A 191 0.74 3.26 -10.76
C LEU A 191 2.21 3.65 -10.93
N ALA A 192 3.04 3.34 -9.93
CA ALA A 192 4.49 3.44 -10.03
C ALA A 192 5.05 2.22 -10.77
N VAL A 193 5.93 2.42 -11.74
CA VAL A 193 6.53 1.39 -12.61
C VAL A 193 8.05 1.58 -12.68
N ASP A 194 8.81 0.66 -12.08
CA ASP A 194 10.27 0.65 -12.17
C ASP A 194 10.71 0.36 -13.61
N LEU A 195 11.60 1.19 -14.15
CA LEU A 195 12.08 1.10 -15.53
C LEU A 195 13.36 0.25 -15.63
N ASN A 196 13.38 -0.90 -14.94
CA ASN A 196 14.55 -1.76 -14.78
C ASN A 196 15.76 -0.99 -14.23
N SER A 197 15.53 -0.27 -13.13
CA SER A 197 16.56 0.55 -12.51
C SER A 197 17.67 -0.32 -11.88
N SER A 198 18.90 0.19 -11.84
CA SER A 198 20.03 -0.60 -11.32
C SER A 198 19.95 -0.84 -9.81
N GLY A 199 19.36 0.10 -9.07
CA GLY A 199 19.16 0.00 -7.62
C GLY A 199 17.82 -0.60 -7.20
N GLY A 200 16.90 -0.79 -8.16
CA GLY A 200 15.50 -1.11 -7.90
C GLY A 200 14.72 0.03 -7.24
N THR A 201 13.40 -0.08 -7.31
CA THR A 201 12.46 0.77 -6.58
C THR A 201 11.88 0.02 -5.38
N ARG A 202 11.75 0.70 -4.24
CA ARG A 202 11.01 0.20 -3.08
C ARG A 202 9.86 1.13 -2.72
N LEU A 203 8.77 0.57 -2.20
CA LEU A 203 7.65 1.31 -1.63
C LEU A 203 7.53 0.92 -0.16
N ASN A 204 7.67 1.87 0.75
CA ASN A 204 7.65 1.64 2.20
C ASN A 204 8.64 0.54 2.65
N GLY A 205 9.81 0.46 2.01
CA GLY A 205 10.85 -0.54 2.28
C GLY A 205 10.75 -1.84 1.46
N TYR A 206 9.59 -2.11 0.84
CA TYR A 206 9.33 -3.31 0.08
C TYR A 206 9.69 -3.15 -1.40
N PRO A 207 10.45 -4.08 -2.02
CA PRO A 207 10.80 -3.98 -3.43
C PRO A 207 9.56 -4.11 -4.31
N ILE A 208 9.47 -3.26 -5.33
CA ILE A 208 8.37 -3.26 -6.30
C ILE A 208 8.93 -3.22 -7.73
N GLN A 209 8.24 -3.89 -8.65
CA GLN A 209 8.37 -3.59 -10.09
C GLN A 209 7.26 -2.65 -10.54
N GLN A 210 6.04 -2.89 -10.05
CA GLN A 210 4.89 -2.00 -10.25
C GLN A 210 4.06 -1.97 -8.96
N CYS A 211 3.49 -0.84 -8.58
CA CYS A 211 2.56 -0.74 -7.45
C CYS A 211 1.71 0.52 -7.52
N THR A 212 0.45 0.43 -7.09
CA THR A 212 -0.39 1.62 -6.89
C THR A 212 0.12 2.45 -5.70
N LEU A 213 0.04 3.77 -5.84
CA LEU A 213 0.42 4.73 -4.79
C LEU A 213 -0.80 5.24 -4.03
N GLU A 214 -0.61 5.46 -2.73
CA GLU A 214 -1.55 6.13 -1.83
C GLU A 214 -0.84 7.25 -1.06
N ALA A 215 -1.59 8.28 -0.69
CA ALA A 215 -1.05 9.41 0.08
C ALA A 215 -0.28 8.93 1.34
N GLY A 216 0.94 9.45 1.50
CA GLY A 216 1.85 9.08 2.58
C GLY A 216 2.82 7.94 2.23
N ASP A 217 2.70 7.31 1.06
CA ASP A 217 3.64 6.29 0.61
C ASP A 217 5.05 6.86 0.38
N VAL A 218 6.07 6.13 0.84
CA VAL A 218 7.48 6.49 0.63
C VAL A 218 8.09 5.60 -0.45
N LEU A 219 8.46 6.21 -1.57
CA LEU A 219 9.24 5.58 -2.64
C LEU A 219 10.73 5.72 -2.34
N SER A 220 11.50 4.65 -2.49
CA SER A 220 12.96 4.67 -2.43
C SER A 220 13.53 4.27 -3.78
N LEU A 221 14.28 5.17 -4.40
CA LEU A 221 14.94 4.99 -5.69
C LEU A 221 16.44 4.84 -5.46
N GLY A 222 16.96 3.61 -5.45
CA GLY A 222 18.38 3.37 -5.13
C GLY A 222 18.81 3.92 -3.75
N GLY A 223 17.88 4.03 -2.79
CA GLY A 223 18.12 4.58 -1.45
C GLY A 223 17.85 6.08 -1.29
N VAL A 224 17.40 6.78 -2.34
CA VAL A 224 16.88 8.16 -2.23
C VAL A 224 15.38 8.11 -2.00
N GLU A 225 14.90 8.78 -0.96
CA GLU A 225 13.48 8.77 -0.59
C GLU A 225 12.68 9.90 -1.24
N ILE A 226 11.50 9.55 -1.73
CA ILE A 226 10.51 10.47 -2.30
C ILE A 226 9.17 10.12 -1.65
N ILE A 227 8.46 11.11 -1.13
CA ILE A 227 7.15 10.90 -0.50
C ILE A 227 6.06 11.26 -1.51
N TYR A 228 5.09 10.37 -1.70
CA TYR A 228 3.88 10.65 -2.47
C TYR A 228 2.79 11.20 -1.54
N GLY A 229 2.17 12.30 -1.93
CA GLY A 229 1.09 12.96 -1.20
C GLY A 229 -0.09 13.29 -2.10
N GLU A 230 -1.24 13.51 -1.48
CA GLU A 230 -2.47 13.95 -2.13
C GLU A 230 -3.08 15.09 -1.29
N GLU A 231 -3.47 16.19 -1.92
CA GLU A 231 -4.26 17.22 -1.24
C GLU A 231 -5.74 16.87 -1.31
N PHE A 232 -6.35 16.64 -0.15
CA PHE A 232 -7.80 16.59 -0.05
C PHE A 232 -8.34 18.01 -0.11
N THR A 233 -9.16 18.30 -1.11
CA THR A 233 -9.97 19.53 -1.06
C THR A 233 -11.06 19.27 -0.02
N LEU A 234 -10.85 19.70 1.22
CA LEU A 234 -11.98 19.94 2.10
C LEU A 234 -12.79 21.06 1.43
N GLN A 235 -13.93 20.72 0.84
CA GLN A 235 -14.89 21.76 0.47
C GLN A 235 -15.33 22.41 1.78
N SER A 236 -14.74 23.55 2.10
CA SER A 236 -15.24 24.43 3.16
C SER A 236 -16.63 24.87 2.74
N THR A 237 -17.66 24.15 3.16
CA THR A 237 -19.02 24.67 3.21
C THR A 237 -19.04 25.71 4.31
N THR A 238 -18.69 26.94 3.97
CA THR A 238 -19.10 28.11 4.74
C THR A 238 -19.69 29.08 3.74
N ALA A 239 -20.93 28.80 3.34
CA ALA A 239 -21.82 29.84 2.88
C ALA A 239 -22.08 30.74 4.09
N LEU A 240 -21.46 31.93 4.09
CA LEU A 240 -21.83 33.01 4.98
C LEU A 240 -23.26 33.43 4.60
N PRO A 241 -24.27 33.38 5.49
CA PRO A 241 -25.56 33.97 5.18
C PRO A 241 -25.38 35.48 4.99
N PRO A 242 -26.11 36.12 4.06
CA PRO A 242 -26.07 37.57 3.92
C PRO A 242 -26.51 38.20 5.24
N ALA A 243 -25.73 39.18 5.70
CA ALA A 243 -25.98 39.94 6.92
C ALA A 243 -27.34 40.68 6.84
N PRO A 244 -28.01 40.89 8.00
CA PRO A 244 -29.38 41.42 8.06
C PRO A 244 -29.52 42.87 7.60
#